data_AF-A0A9D2T543-F1
#
_entry.id   AF-A0A9D2T543-F1
#
_cell.length_a   1.000
_cell.length_b   1.000
_cell.length_c   1.000
_cell.angle_alpha   90.00
_cell.angle_beta   90.00
_cell.angle_gamma   90.00
#
_symmetry.space_group_name_H-M   'P 1'
#
loop_
_entity.id
_entity.type
_entity.pdbx_description
1 polymer ?
#
loop_
_entity_poly.entity_id
_entity_poly.type
_entity_poly.pdbx_seq_one_letter_code
_entity_poly.pdbx_strand_id
1 'polypeptide(L)'
;MTAGEAMEQARAMRPGCEVNEERLRDWLRRQDGEIRARIIEPGGAAADFAEAGADRLGADGLADGAALLVPFPFDGMYPHYLCAMMDAALGENERYAGEMTRCNALLGEFAAWLRRSRRPPARQVIW
;
A
#
# COMPACT_ATOMS: atom_id res chain seq x y z
N MET A 1 -9.44 -1.95 -1.67
CA MET A 1 -9.50 -2.37 -0.25
C MET A 1 -9.56 -1.15 0.66
N THR A 2 -10.23 -1.31 1.80
CA THR A 2 -10.34 -0.32 2.87
C THR A 2 -9.34 -0.59 4.01
N ALA A 3 -9.11 0.39 4.88
CA ALA A 3 -8.21 0.26 6.01
C ALA A 3 -8.62 -0.87 6.97
N GLY A 4 -9.92 -0.99 7.26
CA GLY A 4 -10.47 -2.04 8.12
C GLY A 4 -10.25 -3.44 7.54
N GLU A 5 -10.57 -3.62 6.25
CA GLU A 5 -10.35 -4.90 5.56
C GLU A 5 -8.87 -5.31 5.56
N ALA A 6 -7.95 -4.37 5.33
CA ALA A 6 -6.52 -4.66 5.33
C ALA A 6 -6.03 -5.13 6.72
N MET A 7 -6.50 -4.47 7.79
CA MET A 7 -6.15 -4.84 9.16
C MET A 7 -6.77 -6.18 9.57
N GLU A 8 -8.02 -6.44 9.20
CA GLU A 8 -8.70 -7.72 9.46
C GLU A 8 -7.96 -8.88 8.80
N GLN A 9 -7.61 -8.74 7.52
CA GLN A 9 -6.85 -9.76 6.78
C GLN A 9 -5.46 -9.99 7.39
N ALA A 10 -4.75 -8.92 7.80
CA ALA A 10 -3.45 -9.06 8.45
C ALA A 10 -3.57 -9.81 9.79
N ARG A 11 -4.59 -9.50 10.60
CA ARG A 11 -4.87 -10.20 11.87
C ARG A 11 -5.22 -11.67 11.65
N ALA A 12 -5.94 -11.99 10.58
CA ALA A 12 -6.24 -13.37 10.21
C ALA A 12 -4.96 -14.16 9.83
N MET A 13 -3.96 -13.52 9.22
CA MET A 13 -2.67 -14.13 8.88
C MET A 13 -1.73 -14.31 10.09
N ARG A 14 -1.96 -13.57 11.18
CA ARG A 14 -1.15 -13.60 12.41
C ARG A 14 -2.07 -13.67 13.64
N PRO A 15 -2.77 -14.82 13.86
CA PRO A 15 -3.64 -14.97 15.01
C PRO A 15 -2.84 -14.85 16.31
N GLY A 16 -3.28 -13.97 17.21
CA GLY A 16 -2.65 -13.73 18.51
C GLY A 16 -1.63 -12.59 18.56
N CYS A 17 -1.40 -11.85 17.47
CA CYS A 17 -0.56 -10.65 17.49
C CYS A 17 -1.29 -9.46 18.17
N GLU A 18 -0.82 -9.05 19.35
CA GLU A 18 -1.42 -7.97 20.16
C GLU A 18 -1.00 -6.55 19.75
N VAL A 19 -0.78 -6.31 18.45
CA VAL A 19 -0.48 -4.96 17.97
C VAL A 19 -1.73 -4.08 18.05
N ASN A 20 -1.59 -2.93 18.73
CA ASN A 20 -2.63 -1.90 18.82
C ASN A 20 -3.06 -1.45 17.41
N GLU A 21 -4.36 -1.31 17.22
CA GLU A 21 -4.97 -0.85 15.98
C GLU A 21 -4.48 0.52 15.53
N GLU A 22 -4.28 1.46 16.47
CA GLU A 22 -3.72 2.78 16.16
C GLU A 22 -2.35 2.65 15.46
N ARG A 23 -1.52 1.71 15.92
CA ARG A 23 -0.21 1.43 15.34
C ARG A 23 -0.33 0.84 13.93
N LEU A 24 -1.34 0.01 13.67
CA LEU A 24 -1.62 -0.50 12.32
C LEU A 24 -2.04 0.63 11.38
N ARG A 25 -2.92 1.53 11.85
CA ARG A 25 -3.35 2.70 11.07
C ARG A 25 -2.17 3.62 10.75
N ASP A 26 -1.25 3.83 11.71
CA ASP A 26 -0.04 4.63 11.49
C ASP A 26 0.90 4.00 10.46
N TRP A 27 1.05 2.67 10.48
CA TRP A 27 1.81 1.96 9.45
C TRP A 27 1.15 2.10 8.07
N LEU A 28 -0.17 1.99 7.95
CA LEU A 28 -0.88 2.21 6.69
C LEU A 28 -0.69 3.64 6.16
N ARG A 29 -0.82 4.65 7.03
CA ARG A 29 -0.58 6.06 6.67
C ARG A 29 0.84 6.27 6.14
N ARG A 30 1.82 5.73 6.85
CA ARG A 30 3.23 5.82 6.44
C ARG A 30 3.44 5.17 5.08
N GLN A 31 2.88 3.97 4.88
CA GLN A 31 3.03 3.22 3.65
C GLN A 31 2.41 3.96 2.45
N ASP A 32 1.23 4.54 2.62
CA ASP A 32 0.59 5.34 1.57
C ASP A 32 1.41 6.60 1.24
N GLY A 33 1.99 7.25 2.25
CA GLY A 33 2.90 8.38 2.05
C GLY A 33 4.16 7.98 1.25
N GLU A 34 4.76 6.83 1.59
CA GLU A 34 5.94 6.31 0.89
C GLU A 34 5.61 5.91 -0.57
N ILE A 35 4.47 5.25 -0.81
CA ILE A 35 4.02 4.87 -2.16
C ILE A 35 3.74 6.13 -2.99
N ARG A 36 3.10 7.13 -2.40
CA ARG A 36 2.83 8.38 -3.11
C ARG A 36 4.12 9.04 -3.59
N ALA A 37 5.07 9.26 -2.69
CA ALA A 37 6.32 9.92 -2.99
C ALA A 37 7.20 9.14 -3.98
N ARG A 38 7.17 7.79 -3.92
CA ARG A 38 8.10 6.95 -4.70
C ARG A 38 7.54 6.43 -6.01
N ILE A 39 6.21 6.30 -6.13
CA ILE A 39 5.56 5.66 -7.28
C ILE A 39 4.60 6.63 -7.96
N ILE A 40 3.69 7.27 -7.22
CA ILE A 40 2.62 8.10 -7.78
C ILE A 40 3.18 9.41 -8.35
N GLU A 41 3.94 10.15 -7.55
CA GLU A 41 4.51 11.44 -7.97
C GLU A 41 5.49 11.28 -9.14
N PRO A 42 6.49 10.37 -9.11
CA PRO A 42 7.38 10.15 -10.25
C PRO A 42 6.66 9.55 -11.46
N GLY A 43 5.56 8.83 -11.23
CA GLY A 43 4.70 8.28 -12.29
C GLY A 43 3.79 9.33 -12.95
N GLY A 44 3.85 10.59 -12.53
CA GLY A 44 2.98 11.67 -13.04
C GLY A 44 1.51 11.46 -12.67
N ALA A 45 1.23 10.75 -11.57
CA ALA A 45 -0.10 10.31 -11.15
C ALA A 45 -0.73 11.14 -10.05
N ALA A 46 -0.08 12.21 -9.61
CA ALA A 46 -0.50 12.95 -8.42
C ALA A 46 -1.95 13.43 -8.48
N ALA A 47 -2.44 13.88 -9.65
CA ALA A 47 -3.82 14.34 -9.82
C ALA A 47 -4.85 13.22 -9.63
N ASP A 48 -4.62 12.05 -10.24
CA ASP A 48 -5.55 10.92 -10.21
C ASP A 48 -5.68 10.29 -8.82
N PHE A 49 -4.70 10.52 -7.95
CA PHE A 49 -4.62 9.97 -6.59
C PHE A 49 -4.64 11.05 -5.51
N ALA A 50 -4.99 12.29 -5.83
CA ALA A 50 -4.85 13.44 -4.90
C ALA A 50 -5.61 13.26 -3.58
N GLU A 51 -6.82 12.70 -3.65
CA GLU A 51 -7.72 12.50 -2.51
C GLU A 51 -7.71 11.05 -1.98
N ALA A 52 -7.07 10.12 -2.68
CA ALA A 52 -6.99 8.73 -2.28
C ALA A 52 -5.84 8.50 -1.30
N GLY A 53 -6.00 7.59 -0.34
CA GLY A 53 -4.92 7.14 0.55
C GLY A 53 -5.07 7.56 2.01
N ALA A 54 -4.60 6.68 2.88
CA ALA A 54 -4.56 6.88 4.32
C ALA A 54 -3.67 8.08 4.71
N ASP A 55 -2.65 8.40 3.92
CA ASP A 55 -1.75 9.53 4.16
C ASP A 55 -2.43 10.91 4.07
N ARG A 56 -3.60 11.00 3.40
CA ARG A 56 -4.39 12.23 3.26
C ARG A 56 -5.51 12.36 4.28
N LEU A 57 -5.89 11.25 4.92
CA LEU A 57 -6.92 11.21 5.94
C LEU A 57 -6.27 11.60 7.28
N GLY A 58 -6.32 12.90 7.58
CA GLY A 58 -5.61 13.58 8.66
C GLY A 58 -5.97 13.17 10.10
N ALA A 59 -5.87 14.13 11.03
CA ALA A 59 -5.95 13.89 12.47
C ALA A 59 -7.31 13.36 12.98
N ASP A 60 -8.37 13.43 12.18
CA ASP A 60 -9.71 12.90 12.50
C ASP A 60 -9.77 11.37 12.59
N GLY A 61 -8.66 10.69 12.27
CA GLY A 61 -8.55 9.24 12.37
C GLY A 61 -8.82 8.55 11.03
N LEU A 62 -7.99 7.56 10.70
CA LEU A 62 -8.24 6.70 9.54
C LEU A 62 -9.43 5.81 9.87
N ALA A 63 -10.61 6.10 9.32
CA ALA A 63 -11.81 5.26 9.52
C ALA A 63 -11.63 3.87 8.88
N ASP A 64 -12.34 2.85 9.35
CA ASP A 64 -12.26 1.50 8.77
C ASP A 64 -12.68 1.44 7.31
N GLY A 65 -13.72 2.20 6.95
CA GLY A 65 -14.19 2.30 5.56
C GLY A 65 -13.31 3.17 4.65
N ALA A 66 -12.20 3.73 5.16
CA ALA A 66 -11.31 4.57 4.37
C ALA A 66 -10.65 3.77 3.25
N ALA A 67 -10.77 4.25 2.02
CA ALA A 67 -10.08 3.67 0.88
C ALA A 67 -8.56 3.95 0.94
N LEU A 68 -7.78 2.90 0.74
CA LEU A 68 -6.33 2.99 0.69
C LEU A 68 -5.82 3.46 -0.69
N LEU A 69 -4.57 3.91 -0.75
CA LEU A 69 -4.00 4.54 -1.95
C LEU A 69 -3.89 3.57 -3.15
N VAL A 70 -3.46 2.34 -2.89
CA VAL A 70 -3.24 1.33 -3.93
C VAL A 70 -4.57 0.67 -4.31
N PRO A 71 -4.97 0.69 -5.59
CA PRO A 71 -6.22 0.10 -6.04
C PRO A 71 -6.10 -1.41 -6.26
N PHE A 72 -7.24 -2.10 -6.29
CA PHE A 72 -7.35 -3.46 -6.81
C PHE A 72 -6.81 -3.53 -8.25
N PRO A 73 -6.04 -4.57 -8.65
CA PRO A 73 -5.74 -5.82 -7.94
C PRO A 73 -4.47 -5.80 -7.06
N PHE A 74 -3.81 -4.65 -6.92
CA PHE A 74 -2.51 -4.56 -6.23
C PHE A 74 -2.65 -4.32 -4.72
N ASP A 75 -3.86 -4.04 -4.26
CA ASP A 75 -4.19 -3.71 -2.88
C ASP A 75 -3.85 -4.84 -1.90
N GLY A 76 -3.81 -6.10 -2.34
CA GLY A 76 -3.33 -7.24 -1.53
C GLY A 76 -1.94 -7.07 -0.88
N MET A 77 -1.17 -6.05 -1.26
CA MET A 77 0.07 -5.68 -0.58
C MET A 77 -0.13 -5.24 0.87
N TYR A 78 -1.28 -4.63 1.25
CA TYR A 78 -1.44 -4.03 2.59
C TYR A 78 -1.43 -5.07 3.71
N PRO A 79 -2.15 -6.21 3.61
CA PRO A 79 -2.02 -7.29 4.59
C PRO A 79 -0.58 -7.79 4.73
N HIS A 80 0.15 -7.98 3.63
CA HIS A 80 1.55 -8.43 3.66
C HIS A 80 2.48 -7.40 4.31
N TYR A 81 2.27 -6.11 4.03
CA TYR A 81 3.01 -5.04 4.68
C TYR A 81 2.74 -5.01 6.19
N LEU A 82 1.48 -5.10 6.61
CA LEU A 82 1.13 -5.13 8.03
C LEU A 82 1.71 -6.36 8.73
N CYS A 83 1.62 -7.54 8.12
CA CYS A 83 2.26 -8.76 8.64
C CYS A 83 3.78 -8.58 8.78
N ALA A 84 4.44 -8.00 7.78
CA ALA A 84 5.86 -7.68 7.87
C ALA A 84 6.15 -6.77 9.07
N MET A 85 5.40 -5.68 9.24
CA MET A 85 5.61 -4.73 10.34
C MET A 85 5.32 -5.35 11.72
N MET A 86 4.34 -6.26 11.80
CA MET A 86 4.09 -7.06 13.01
C MET A 86 5.28 -7.98 13.32
N ASP A 87 5.77 -8.72 12.32
CA ASP A 87 6.93 -9.60 12.48
C ASP A 87 8.19 -8.81 12.88
N ALA A 88 8.40 -7.63 12.29
CA ALA A 88 9.48 -6.71 12.68
C ALA A 88 9.34 -6.21 14.12
N ALA A 89 8.12 -5.92 14.58
CA ALA A 89 7.86 -5.51 15.96
C ALA A 89 8.11 -6.64 16.98
N LEU A 90 8.00 -7.92 16.54
CA LEU A 90 8.31 -9.10 17.33
C LEU A 90 9.77 -9.56 17.23
N GLY A 91 10.57 -8.95 16.34
CA GLY A 91 11.96 -9.35 16.09
C GLY A 91 12.14 -10.54 15.14
N GLU A 92 11.06 -10.96 14.47
CA GLU A 92 11.02 -12.10 13.55
C GLU A 92 11.57 -11.71 12.16
N ASN A 93 12.87 -11.44 12.09
CA ASN A 93 13.52 -10.85 10.91
C ASN A 93 13.38 -11.70 9.62
N GLU A 94 13.41 -13.03 9.71
CA GLU A 94 13.25 -13.90 8.54
C GLU A 94 11.83 -13.83 7.97
N ARG A 95 10.82 -13.78 8.84
CA ARG A 95 9.40 -13.65 8.44
C ARG A 95 9.15 -12.29 7.83
N TYR A 96 9.67 -11.23 8.47
CA TYR A 96 9.66 -9.87 7.91
C TYR A 96 10.22 -9.82 6.49
N ALA A 97 11.41 -10.40 6.25
CA ALA A 97 12.04 -10.40 4.93
C ALA A 97 11.19 -11.13 3.88
N GLY A 98 10.57 -12.25 4.26
CA GLY A 98 9.66 -12.99 3.39
C GLY A 98 8.40 -12.20 3.00
N GLU A 99 7.74 -11.58 3.98
CA GLU A 99 6.54 -10.78 3.74
C GLU A 99 6.85 -9.49 2.95
N MET A 100 7.97 -8.82 3.26
CA MET A 100 8.43 -7.66 2.50
C MET A 100 8.75 -8.00 1.05
N THR A 101 9.26 -9.20 0.77
CA THR A 101 9.50 -9.64 -0.61
C THR A 101 8.19 -9.71 -1.41
N ARG A 102 7.12 -10.25 -0.81
CA ARG A 102 5.79 -10.31 -1.44
C ARG A 102 5.16 -8.93 -1.62
N CYS A 103 5.24 -8.09 -0.59
CA CYS A 103 4.77 -6.70 -0.66
C CYS A 103 5.48 -5.92 -1.78
N ASN A 104 6.82 -6.01 -1.83
CA ASN A 104 7.62 -5.33 -2.85
C ASN A 104 7.34 -5.83 -4.27
N ALA A 105 7.03 -7.12 -4.45
CA ALA A 105 6.64 -7.66 -5.75
C ALA A 105 5.35 -7.00 -6.26
N LEU A 106 4.30 -6.92 -5.43
CA LEU A 106 3.03 -6.28 -5.77
C LEU A 106 3.19 -4.77 -6.04
N LEU A 107 4.02 -4.08 -5.26
CA LEU A 107 4.37 -2.67 -5.52
C LEU A 107 5.11 -2.49 -6.84
N GLY A 108 6.00 -3.42 -7.19
CA GLY A 108 6.68 -3.44 -8.49
C GLY A 108 5.71 -3.58 -9.65
N GLU A 109 4.72 -4.47 -9.52
CA GLU A 109 3.64 -4.64 -10.50
C GLU A 109 2.78 -3.40 -10.64
N PHE A 110 2.39 -2.79 -9.52
CA PHE A 110 1.62 -1.54 -9.50
C PHE A 110 2.38 -0.40 -10.20
N ALA A 111 3.66 -0.22 -9.88
CA ALA A 111 4.50 0.78 -10.51
C ALA A 111 4.66 0.53 -12.03
N ALA A 112 4.79 -0.73 -12.44
CA ALA A 112 4.87 -1.10 -13.85
C ALA A 112 3.54 -0.84 -14.58
N TRP A 113 2.41 -1.12 -13.93
CA TRP A 113 1.09 -0.81 -14.45
C TRP A 113 0.90 0.70 -14.64
N LEU A 114 1.23 1.53 -13.64
CA LEU A 114 1.15 2.99 -13.74
C LEU A 114 1.94 3.53 -14.93
N ARG A 115 3.18 3.05 -15.13
CA ARG A 115 4.01 3.44 -16.28
C ARG A 115 3.38 3.06 -17.62
N ARG A 116 2.74 1.90 -17.72
CA ARG A 116 2.05 1.46 -18.95
C ARG A 116 0.80 2.29 -19.23
N SER A 117 -0.01 2.55 -18.21
CA SER A 117 -1.25 3.33 -18.31
C SER A 117 -1.01 4.77 -18.76
N ARG A 118 0.21 5.29 -18.52
CA ARG A 118 0.61 6.68 -18.83
C ARG A 118 1.50 6.81 -20.06
N ARG A 119 1.77 5.72 -20.78
CA ARG A 119 2.58 5.79 -22.00
C ARG A 119 1.82 6.62 -23.03
N PRO A 120 2.41 7.68 -23.60
CA PRO A 120 1.76 8.42 -24.68
C PRO A 120 1.46 7.46 -25.84
N PRO A 121 0.33 7.61 -26.55
CA PRO A 121 0.03 6.78 -27.70
C PRO A 121 1.22 6.82 -28.66
N ALA A 122 1.63 5.66 -29.17
CA ALA A 122 2.71 5.61 -30.15
C ALA A 122 2.34 6.55 -31.29
N ARG A 123 3.16 7.58 -31.55
CA ARG A 123 3.02 8.42 -32.73
C ARG A 123 3.04 7.47 -33.92
N GLN A 124 1.88 7.25 -34.54
CA GLN A 124 1.83 6.65 -35.86
C GLN A 124 2.55 7.64 -36.77
N VAL A 125 3.81 7.32 -37.09
CA VAL A 125 4.53 8.01 -38.15
C VAL A 125 3.89 7.52 -39.44
N ILE A 126 2.99 8.35 -39.98
CA ILE A 126 2.47 8.17 -41.33
C ILE A 126 3.61 8.63 -42.25
N TRP A 127 4.16 7.70 -43.03
CA TRP A 127 5.17 7.95 -44.06
C TRP A 127 4.52 8.44 -45.35
#